data_AF-A0A958A6R6-F1
#
_entry.id   AF-A0A958A6R6-F1
#
_cell.length_a   1.000
_cell.length_b   1.000
_cell.length_c   1.000
_cell.angle_alpha   90.00
_cell.angle_beta   90.00
_cell.angle_gamma   90.00
#
_symmetry.space_group_name_H-M   'P 1'
#
loop_
_entity.id
_entity.type
_entity.pdbx_description
1 polymer ?
#
loop_
_entity_poly.entity_id
_entity_poly.type
_entity_poly.pdbx_seq_one_letter_code
_entity_poly.pdbx_strand_id
1 'polypeptide(L)'
;MLVTSAQQGSEIGGSQPVWTSNDMIAYNGCGNGAKPTACGIYAIDSSAAKGGGKGAVPTQLTQARSDLPADSKGNLIAFTSQRDGDWEAYIMDLDGDNVRNLSNSPDSNDGLPTISPDGQWVAFVSDRGGQWAIWFAPTEGGLPQKMFDLPSETPWINADRVWRDERISWGP
;
A
#
# COMPACT_ATOMS: atom_id res chain seq x y z
N MET A 1 -24.68 33.66 24.99
CA MET A 1 -23.28 33.30 24.68
C MET A 1 -23.30 31.85 24.25
N LEU A 2 -23.42 31.59 22.93
CA LEU A 2 -23.41 30.23 22.39
C LEU A 2 -21.95 29.86 22.13
N VAL A 3 -21.42 28.95 22.93
CA VAL A 3 -20.13 28.33 22.66
C VAL A 3 -20.42 27.22 21.66
N THR A 4 -20.16 27.48 20.38
CA THR A 4 -20.16 26.42 19.35
C THR A 4 -19.06 25.45 19.69
N SER A 5 -19.42 24.22 20.08
CA SER A 5 -18.47 23.14 20.29
C SER A 5 -17.70 22.90 19.00
N ALA A 6 -16.38 22.97 19.08
CA ALA A 6 -15.49 22.55 18.02
C ALA A 6 -15.88 21.15 17.55
N GLN A 7 -16.17 20.98 16.26
CA GLN A 7 -16.20 19.65 15.66
C GLN A 7 -14.83 19.03 15.91
N GLN A 8 -14.78 18.02 16.77
CA GLN A 8 -13.63 17.14 16.89
C GLN A 8 -13.33 16.61 15.48
N GLY A 9 -12.15 16.93 14.96
CA GLY A 9 -11.69 16.43 13.66
C GLY A 9 -11.86 14.92 13.65
N SER A 10 -12.66 14.42 12.73
CA SER A 10 -13.07 13.02 12.69
C SER A 10 -11.85 12.11 12.58
N GLU A 11 -11.68 11.22 13.55
CA GLU A 11 -10.64 10.19 13.52
C GLU A 11 -10.82 9.31 12.27
N ILE A 12 -9.76 9.19 11.46
CA ILE A 12 -9.69 8.21 10.39
C ILE A 12 -8.93 7.02 10.97
N GLY A 13 -9.68 5.97 11.32
CA GLY A 13 -9.09 4.70 11.72
C GLY A 13 -8.42 4.04 10.52
N GLY A 14 -7.26 3.42 10.74
CA GLY A 14 -6.50 2.83 9.65
C GLY A 14 -5.58 1.68 10.06
N SER A 15 -5.08 0.98 9.06
CA SER A 15 -4.19 -0.18 9.19
C SER A 15 -3.01 -0.05 8.24
N GLN A 16 -2.04 -0.97 8.40
CA GLN A 16 -0.91 -1.13 7.49
C GLN A 16 -0.05 0.15 7.29
N PRO A 17 0.31 0.88 8.36
CA PRO A 17 1.06 2.12 8.22
C PRO A 17 2.46 1.87 7.64
N VAL A 18 2.90 2.76 6.75
CA VAL A 18 4.29 2.85 6.27
C VAL A 18 4.82 4.26 6.50
N TRP A 19 6.08 4.35 6.91
CA TRP A 19 6.81 5.60 6.97
C TRP A 19 7.25 6.00 5.56
N THR A 20 7.17 7.30 5.27
CA THR A 20 7.60 7.90 4.01
C THR A 20 8.83 8.78 4.17
N SER A 21 9.51 9.08 3.07
CA SER A 21 10.77 9.84 3.08
C SER A 21 10.63 11.30 3.56
N ASN A 22 9.42 11.85 3.53
CA ASN A 22 9.10 13.22 3.95
C ASN A 22 8.42 13.29 5.34
N ASP A 23 8.70 12.32 6.23
CA ASP A 23 8.18 12.25 7.61
C ASP A 23 6.64 12.14 7.67
N MET A 24 5.99 11.64 6.61
CA MET A 24 4.58 11.27 6.60
C MET A 24 4.40 9.79 6.96
N ILE A 25 3.24 9.46 7.51
CA ILE A 25 2.74 8.09 7.64
C ILE A 25 1.63 7.89 6.61
N ALA A 26 1.82 6.96 5.68
CA ALA A 26 0.76 6.52 4.76
C ALA A 26 0.11 5.24 5.30
N TYR A 27 -1.22 5.12 5.23
CA TYR A 27 -1.97 4.00 5.81
C TYR A 27 -3.28 3.76 5.07
N ASN A 28 -3.78 2.53 5.09
CA ASN A 28 -5.13 2.22 4.60
C ASN A 28 -6.15 2.73 5.62
N GLY A 29 -7.16 3.50 5.20
CA GLY A 29 -8.17 4.04 6.10
C GLY A 29 -9.52 4.24 5.41
N CYS A 30 -10.55 4.49 6.22
CA CYS A 30 -11.89 4.88 5.76
C CYS A 30 -12.41 6.04 6.62
N GLY A 31 -12.92 7.10 5.98
CA GLY A 31 -13.59 8.19 6.68
C GLY A 31 -14.88 7.73 7.40
N ASN A 32 -15.30 8.44 8.44
CA ASN A 32 -16.55 8.13 9.15
C ASN A 32 -17.79 8.40 8.28
N GLY A 33 -18.76 7.47 8.29
CA GLY A 33 -19.97 7.56 7.46
C GLY A 33 -19.72 7.51 5.95
N ALA A 34 -18.51 7.11 5.55
CA ALA A 34 -18.00 7.20 4.20
C ALA A 34 -18.79 6.35 3.19
N LYS A 35 -19.17 6.99 2.08
CA LYS A 35 -19.40 6.31 0.80
C LYS A 35 -18.17 5.43 0.48
N PRO A 36 -18.30 4.35 -0.31
CA PRO A 36 -17.17 3.48 -0.64
C PRO A 36 -15.90 4.21 -1.13
N THR A 37 -16.05 5.38 -1.76
CA THR A 37 -14.97 6.24 -2.28
C THR A 37 -14.18 7.01 -1.21
N ALA A 38 -14.63 7.03 0.04
CA ALA A 38 -13.92 7.64 1.16
C ALA A 38 -13.10 6.60 1.95
N CYS A 39 -12.70 5.50 1.28
CA CYS A 39 -11.69 4.56 1.73
C CYS A 39 -10.51 4.57 0.77
N GLY A 40 -9.32 4.22 1.26
CA GLY A 40 -8.11 4.09 0.44
C GLY A 40 -6.87 4.39 1.25
N ILE A 41 -5.81 4.82 0.57
CA ILE A 41 -4.57 5.26 1.22
C ILE A 41 -4.76 6.72 1.66
N TYR A 42 -4.47 6.97 2.93
CA TYR A 42 -4.36 8.30 3.51
C TYR A 42 -2.91 8.55 3.93
N ALA A 43 -2.47 9.81 3.87
CA ALA A 43 -1.20 10.25 4.40
C ALA A 43 -1.37 11.35 5.45
N ILE A 44 -0.59 11.29 6.53
CA ILE A 44 -0.58 12.28 7.60
C ILE A 44 0.85 12.62 8.02
N ASP A 45 1.10 13.89 8.30
CA ASP A 45 2.38 14.35 8.84
C ASP A 45 2.60 13.75 10.24
N SER A 46 3.73 13.06 10.44
CA SER A 46 4.01 12.37 11.70
C SER A 46 4.25 13.34 12.86
N SER A 47 4.75 14.54 12.57
CA SER A 47 4.97 15.58 13.57
C SER A 47 3.65 16.10 14.15
N ALA A 48 2.61 16.18 13.31
CA ALA A 48 1.27 16.52 13.73
C ALA A 48 0.63 15.41 14.60
N ALA A 49 1.01 14.14 14.37
CA ALA A 49 0.60 13.01 15.21
C ALA A 49 1.28 13.02 16.60
N LYS A 50 2.55 13.43 16.69
CA LYS A 50 3.33 13.49 17.95
C LYS A 50 2.73 14.44 19.00
N GLY A 51 1.93 15.43 18.60
CA GLY A 51 1.21 16.35 19.48
C GLY A 51 -0.13 15.81 20.04
N GLY A 52 -0.38 14.51 19.92
CA GLY A 52 -1.68 13.90 20.25
C GLY A 52 -2.72 14.05 19.14
N GLY A 53 -2.28 14.25 17.89
CA GLY A 53 -3.11 14.26 16.68
C GLY A 53 -4.12 15.41 16.56
N LYS A 54 -4.13 16.37 17.50
CA LYS A 54 -5.09 17.47 17.50
C LYS A 54 -4.79 18.45 16.37
N GLY A 55 -5.59 18.41 15.30
CA GLY A 55 -5.50 19.32 14.16
C GLY A 55 -4.73 18.78 12.96
N ALA A 56 -4.20 17.56 13.04
CA ALA A 56 -3.67 16.87 11.87
C ALA A 56 -4.83 16.43 10.97
N VAL A 57 -4.82 16.81 9.70
CA VAL A 57 -5.84 16.40 8.73
C VAL A 57 -5.20 15.44 7.74
N PRO A 58 -5.53 14.14 7.78
CA PRO A 58 -5.02 13.20 6.79
C PRO A 58 -5.52 13.57 5.39
N THR A 59 -4.63 13.48 4.40
CA THR A 59 -4.97 13.66 2.98
C THR A 59 -5.27 12.30 2.37
N GLN A 60 -6.39 12.18 1.66
CA GLN A 60 -6.73 10.97 0.93
C GLN A 60 -5.96 10.94 -0.41
N LEU A 61 -5.16 9.91 -0.63
CA LEU A 61 -4.37 9.71 -1.85
C LEU A 61 -5.10 8.81 -2.85
N THR A 62 -5.86 7.83 -2.38
CA THR A 62 -6.59 6.89 -3.24
C THR A 62 -8.01 6.59 -2.74
N GLN A 63 -8.84 5.99 -3.60
CA GLN A 63 -10.28 5.79 -3.35
C GLN A 63 -10.73 4.32 -3.32
N ALA A 64 -9.81 3.37 -3.46
CA ALA A 64 -10.15 1.95 -3.38
C ALA A 64 -9.87 1.42 -1.97
N ARG A 65 -10.90 0.86 -1.34
CA ARG A 65 -10.82 0.28 0.01
C ARG A 65 -9.74 -0.80 0.14
N SER A 66 -9.45 -1.50 -0.95
CA SER A 66 -8.44 -2.55 -1.04
C SER A 66 -7.02 -2.03 -1.22
N ASP A 67 -6.78 -0.70 -1.22
CA ASP A 67 -5.44 -0.15 -1.36
C ASP A 67 -4.64 -0.25 -0.06
N LEU A 68 -3.62 -1.08 -0.08
CA LEU A 68 -2.82 -1.49 1.07
C LEU A 68 -1.37 -1.03 0.89
N PRO A 69 -0.92 0.05 1.56
CA PRO A 69 0.45 0.54 1.39
C PRO A 69 1.44 -0.44 2.02
N ALA A 70 2.42 -0.87 1.21
CA ALA A 70 3.34 -1.94 1.55
C ALA A 70 4.75 -1.42 1.86
N ASP A 71 5.23 -0.46 1.08
CA ASP A 71 6.57 0.12 1.20
C ASP A 71 6.61 1.54 0.60
N SER A 72 7.64 2.31 0.92
CA SER A 72 7.85 3.62 0.31
C SER A 72 9.33 4.00 0.19
N LYS A 73 9.66 4.82 -0.81
CA LYS A 73 11.03 5.28 -1.03
C LYS A 73 11.06 6.54 -1.87
N GLY A 74 11.82 7.54 -1.44
CA GLY A 74 11.88 8.82 -2.15
C GLY A 74 10.47 9.37 -2.30
N ASN A 75 10.06 9.72 -3.53
CA ASN A 75 8.71 10.21 -3.82
C ASN A 75 7.66 9.11 -4.09
N LEU A 76 7.96 7.83 -3.82
CA LEU A 76 7.11 6.72 -4.25
C LEU A 76 6.47 5.98 -3.08
N ILE A 77 5.25 5.50 -3.29
CA ILE A 77 4.56 4.51 -2.46
C ILE A 77 4.30 3.28 -3.31
N ALA A 78 4.73 2.11 -2.83
CA ALA A 78 4.33 0.82 -3.38
C ALA A 78 3.18 0.23 -2.55
N PHE A 79 2.15 -0.27 -3.22
CA PHE A 79 0.93 -0.74 -2.56
C PHE A 79 0.27 -1.88 -3.31
N THR A 80 -0.54 -2.67 -2.60
CA THR A 80 -1.34 -3.76 -3.17
C THR A 80 -2.80 -3.31 -3.33
N SER A 81 -3.50 -3.68 -4.40
CA SER A 81 -4.89 -3.25 -4.64
C SER A 81 -5.71 -4.28 -5.39
N GLN A 82 -7.04 -4.29 -5.14
CA GLN A 82 -8.01 -5.05 -5.94
C GLN A 82 -8.82 -4.19 -6.91
N ARG A 83 -8.35 -2.97 -7.22
CA ARG A 83 -9.13 -2.00 -7.99
C ARG A 83 -9.53 -2.48 -9.40
N ASP A 84 -8.80 -3.46 -9.94
CA ASP A 84 -9.00 -3.97 -11.30
C ASP A 84 -9.67 -5.37 -11.36
N GLY A 85 -10.11 -5.91 -10.21
CA GLY A 85 -10.87 -7.16 -10.12
C GLY A 85 -10.12 -8.31 -9.45
N ASP A 86 -8.80 -8.23 -9.37
CA ASP A 86 -7.88 -9.16 -8.74
C ASP A 86 -6.76 -8.41 -7.98
N TRP A 87 -5.99 -9.13 -7.17
CA TRP A 87 -4.93 -8.51 -6.38
C TRP A 87 -3.73 -8.21 -7.26
N GLU A 88 -3.32 -6.95 -7.28
CA GLU A 88 -2.24 -6.46 -8.13
C GLU A 88 -1.28 -5.57 -7.32
N ALA A 89 -0.01 -5.56 -7.72
CA ALA A 89 1.04 -4.71 -7.19
C ALA A 89 1.11 -3.38 -7.96
N TYR A 90 1.02 -2.27 -7.23
CA TYR A 90 1.02 -0.92 -7.79
C TYR A 90 2.13 -0.06 -7.20
N ILE A 91 2.41 1.03 -7.91
CA ILE A 91 3.22 2.15 -7.43
C ILE A 91 2.54 3.47 -7.76
N MET A 92 2.77 4.50 -6.95
CA MET A 92 2.30 5.86 -7.17
C MET A 92 3.27 6.88 -6.56
N ASP A 93 3.10 8.15 -6.90
CA ASP A 93 3.78 9.25 -6.23
C ASP A 93 3.19 9.53 -4.84
N LEU A 94 3.95 10.19 -3.96
CA LEU A 94 3.53 10.51 -2.57
C LEU A 94 2.31 11.44 -2.49
N ASP A 95 1.99 12.16 -3.56
CA ASP A 95 0.80 12.99 -3.70
C ASP A 95 -0.43 12.20 -4.19
N GLY A 96 -0.27 10.92 -4.53
CA GLY A 96 -1.32 10.04 -5.05
C GLY A 96 -1.43 10.02 -6.57
N ASP A 97 -0.62 10.81 -7.29
CA ASP A 97 -0.62 10.83 -8.74
C ASP A 97 0.23 9.70 -9.35
N ASN A 98 0.22 9.62 -10.68
CA ASN A 98 1.03 8.70 -11.47
C ASN A 98 0.94 7.23 -11.04
N VAL A 99 -0.26 6.80 -10.66
CA VAL A 99 -0.53 5.40 -10.29
C VAL A 99 -0.27 4.47 -11.48
N ARG A 100 0.49 3.41 -11.25
CA ARG A 100 0.83 2.38 -12.26
C ARG A 100 0.61 0.98 -11.68
N ASN A 101 -0.10 0.12 -12.42
CA ASN A 101 -0.11 -1.33 -12.17
C ASN A 101 1.24 -1.89 -12.65
N LEU A 102 2.01 -2.49 -11.76
CA LEU A 102 3.31 -3.08 -12.08
C LEU A 102 3.19 -4.54 -12.46
N SER A 103 2.28 -5.31 -11.85
CA SER A 103 2.17 -6.75 -12.04
C SER A 103 1.41 -7.13 -13.32
N ASN A 104 0.35 -6.41 -13.69
CA ASN A 104 -0.50 -6.62 -14.87
C ASN A 104 -0.76 -8.11 -15.16
N SER A 105 -1.34 -8.82 -14.20
CA SER A 105 -1.49 -10.28 -14.22
C SER A 105 -2.92 -10.70 -13.92
N PRO A 106 -3.82 -10.59 -14.91
CA PRO A 106 -5.21 -10.98 -14.71
C PRO A 106 -5.33 -12.43 -14.22
N ASP A 107 -6.30 -12.65 -13.35
CA ASP A 107 -6.64 -13.96 -12.76
C ASP A 107 -5.55 -14.54 -11.85
N SER A 108 -4.66 -13.69 -11.32
CA SER A 108 -3.61 -14.03 -10.35
C SER A 108 -3.77 -13.25 -9.04
N ASN A 109 -3.05 -13.65 -8.00
CA ASN A 109 -2.88 -12.88 -6.78
C ASN A 109 -1.46 -12.36 -6.70
N ASP A 110 -1.33 -11.04 -6.83
CA ASP A 110 -0.07 -10.32 -6.76
C ASP A 110 -0.09 -9.32 -5.60
N GLY A 111 1.04 -9.21 -4.89
CA GLY A 111 1.11 -8.26 -3.77
C GLY A 111 2.42 -8.25 -3.01
N LEU A 112 2.38 -7.63 -1.83
CA LEU A 112 3.55 -7.39 -0.98
C LEU A 112 4.71 -6.66 -1.69
N PRO A 113 4.44 -5.58 -2.44
CA PRO A 113 5.49 -4.93 -3.19
C PRO A 113 6.49 -4.22 -2.26
N THR A 114 7.78 -4.36 -2.53
CA THR A 114 8.86 -3.63 -1.86
C THR A 114 9.77 -2.97 -2.88
N ILE A 115 10.20 -1.74 -2.58
CA ILE A 115 11.05 -0.94 -3.45
C ILE A 115 12.51 -1.27 -3.13
N SER A 116 13.27 -1.60 -4.17
CA SER A 116 14.72 -1.88 -4.10
C SER A 116 15.56 -0.76 -3.45
N PRO A 117 16.75 -1.08 -2.91
CA PRO A 117 17.67 -0.11 -2.31
C PRO A 117 18.12 1.04 -3.22
N ASP A 118 18.15 0.85 -4.54
CA ASP A 118 18.45 1.91 -5.51
C ASP A 118 17.20 2.67 -6.01
N GLY A 119 15.99 2.16 -5.71
CA GLY A 119 14.74 2.75 -6.15
C GLY A 119 14.37 2.49 -7.61
N GLN A 120 15.08 1.59 -8.30
CA GLN A 120 14.86 1.32 -9.72
C GLN A 120 13.88 0.16 -9.97
N TRP A 121 13.68 -0.69 -8.96
CA TRP A 121 12.89 -1.90 -9.06
C TRP A 121 11.89 -2.04 -7.90
N VAL A 122 10.79 -2.74 -8.17
CA VAL A 122 9.85 -3.25 -7.17
C VAL A 122 9.81 -4.76 -7.26
N ALA A 123 10.05 -5.45 -6.15
CA ALA A 123 9.84 -6.89 -6.03
C ALA A 123 8.47 -7.16 -5.39
N PHE A 124 7.79 -8.23 -5.79
CA PHE A 124 6.46 -8.61 -5.31
C PHE A 124 6.25 -10.13 -5.42
N VAL A 125 5.27 -10.67 -4.69
CA VAL A 125 4.84 -12.07 -4.83
C VAL A 125 3.77 -12.19 -5.90
N SER A 126 3.75 -13.30 -6.63
CA SER A 126 2.67 -13.64 -7.56
C SER A 126 2.47 -15.15 -7.60
N ASP A 127 1.22 -15.60 -7.66
CA ASP A 127 0.85 -16.99 -7.93
C ASP A 127 0.66 -17.30 -9.42
N ARG A 128 0.98 -16.34 -10.31
CA ARG A 128 0.82 -16.49 -11.75
C ARG A 128 1.55 -17.73 -12.27
N GLY A 129 0.83 -18.55 -13.03
CA GLY A 129 1.32 -19.85 -13.50
C GLY A 129 1.14 -21.01 -12.52
N GLY A 130 0.40 -20.82 -11.43
CA GLY A 130 -0.03 -21.88 -10.50
C GLY A 130 0.96 -22.23 -9.40
N GLN A 131 2.08 -21.51 -9.30
CA GLN A 131 3.05 -21.62 -8.23
C GLN A 131 3.49 -20.23 -7.81
N TRP A 132 3.53 -19.99 -6.50
CA TRP A 132 4.01 -18.74 -5.94
C TRP A 132 5.49 -18.52 -6.28
N ALA A 133 5.82 -17.29 -6.66
CA ALA A 133 7.16 -16.89 -7.05
C ALA A 133 7.42 -15.44 -6.64
N ILE A 134 8.70 -15.09 -6.53
CA ILE A 134 9.12 -13.69 -6.48
C ILE A 134 9.25 -13.17 -7.91
N TRP A 135 8.60 -12.05 -8.17
CA TRP A 135 8.68 -11.29 -9.41
C TRP A 135 9.19 -9.88 -9.12
N PHE A 136 9.66 -9.19 -10.15
CA PHE A 136 10.07 -7.80 -10.04
C PHE A 136 9.79 -7.04 -11.33
N ALA A 137 9.58 -5.73 -11.20
CA ALA A 137 9.33 -4.81 -12.32
C ALA A 137 10.05 -3.46 -12.10
N PRO A 138 10.38 -2.71 -13.16
CA PRO A 138 10.92 -1.35 -13.01
C PRO A 138 9.92 -0.43 -12.30
N THR A 139 10.40 0.49 -11.44
CA THR A 139 9.56 1.47 -10.75
C THR A 139 8.85 2.44 -11.69
N GLU A 140 9.46 2.73 -12.84
CA GLU A 140 8.87 3.54 -13.92
C GLU A 140 7.78 2.80 -14.72
N GLY A 141 7.53 1.51 -14.40
CA GLY A 141 6.68 0.63 -15.18
C GLY A 141 7.47 -0.11 -16.27
N GLY A 142 6.88 -1.20 -16.76
CA GLY A 142 7.51 -2.10 -17.72
C GLY A 142 7.02 -3.53 -17.53
N LEU A 143 7.64 -4.47 -18.24
CA LEU A 143 7.30 -5.89 -18.15
C LEU A 143 7.90 -6.51 -16.88
N PRO A 144 7.09 -7.17 -16.04
CA PRO A 144 7.59 -7.96 -14.92
C PRO A 144 8.44 -9.14 -15.35
N GLN A 145 9.42 -9.48 -14.51
CA GLN A 145 10.29 -10.63 -14.67
C GLN A 145 10.23 -11.52 -13.44
N LYS A 146 10.13 -12.84 -13.66
CA LYS A 146 10.23 -13.81 -12.57
C LYS A 146 11.67 -13.84 -12.07
N MET A 147 11.85 -13.76 -10.77
CA MET A 147 13.15 -13.93 -10.13
C MET A 147 13.39 -15.41 -9.82
N PHE A 148 12.54 -16.02 -9.01
CA PHE A 148 12.60 -17.44 -8.65
C PHE A 148 11.27 -17.93 -8.06
N ASP A 149 11.01 -19.22 -8.18
CA ASP A 149 9.84 -19.86 -7.57
C ASP A 149 10.03 -20.05 -6.06
N LEU A 150 8.96 -19.82 -5.31
CA LEU A 150 8.91 -20.18 -3.89
C LEU A 150 8.64 -21.68 -3.74
N PRO A 151 9.21 -22.34 -2.72
CA PRO A 151 9.01 -23.77 -2.50
C PRO A 151 7.54 -24.08 -2.20
N SER A 152 7.01 -25.15 -2.79
CA SER A 152 5.60 -25.55 -2.69
C SER A 152 5.14 -25.96 -1.28
N GLU A 153 6.07 -26.25 -0.38
CA GLU A 153 5.82 -26.67 1.00
C GLU A 153 5.94 -25.55 2.03
N THR A 154 5.69 -24.30 1.67
CA THR A 154 5.59 -23.23 2.67
C THR A 154 4.26 -23.32 3.43
N PRO A 155 4.24 -23.57 4.74
CA PRO A 155 3.00 -23.71 5.52
C PRO A 155 2.15 -22.42 5.58
N TRP A 156 2.70 -21.28 5.16
CA TRP A 156 2.09 -19.95 5.30
C TRP A 156 1.36 -19.48 4.03
N ILE A 157 1.77 -19.95 2.85
CA ILE A 157 1.26 -19.49 1.55
C ILE A 157 -0.04 -20.22 1.14
N ASN A 158 -0.33 -21.38 1.75
CA ASN A 158 -1.56 -22.16 1.47
C ASN A 158 -2.78 -21.74 2.31
N ALA A 159 -2.66 -20.68 3.12
CA ALA A 159 -3.77 -20.16 3.91
C ALA A 159 -4.24 -18.82 3.30
N ASP A 160 -5.46 -18.86 2.79
CA ASP A 160 -6.32 -17.85 2.18
C ASP A 160 -6.46 -16.51 2.95
N ARG A 161 -5.68 -16.29 4.02
CA ARG A 161 -5.70 -15.06 4.83
C ARG A 161 -4.34 -14.54 5.31
N VAL A 162 -3.21 -15.20 5.06
CA VAL A 162 -1.93 -14.80 5.70
C VAL A 162 -1.10 -13.86 4.83
N TRP A 163 -1.04 -14.08 3.52
CA TRP A 163 -0.15 -13.32 2.64
C TRP A 163 -0.45 -11.81 2.58
N ARG A 164 -1.68 -11.36 2.83
CA ARG A 164 -2.04 -9.93 2.83
C ARG A 164 -1.57 -9.17 4.08
N ASP A 165 -1.25 -9.90 5.15
CA ASP A 165 -0.76 -9.36 6.42
C ASP A 165 0.76 -9.49 6.55
N GLU A 166 1.40 -10.24 5.64
CA GLU A 166 2.84 -10.37 5.54
C GLU A 166 3.48 -9.10 4.95
N ARG A 167 4.80 -8.98 5.08
CA ARG A 167 5.59 -7.88 4.53
C ARG A 167 6.88 -8.46 3.98
N ILE A 168 7.22 -8.14 2.74
CA ILE A 168 8.59 -8.26 2.26
C ILE A 168 9.29 -6.95 2.59
N SER A 169 10.47 -7.04 3.22
CA SER A 169 11.30 -5.88 3.48
C SER A 169 12.77 -6.22 3.21
N TRP A 170 13.53 -5.20 2.84
CA TRP A 170 14.98 -5.31 2.76
C TRP A 170 15.58 -5.26 4.17
N GLY A 171 16.40 -6.25 4.51
CA GLY A 171 17.30 -6.19 5.67
C GLY A 171 18.58 -5.42 5.32
N PRO A 172 19.25 -4.79 6.30
CA PRO A 172 20.57 -4.19 6.12
C PRO A 172 21.66 -5.24 5.82
#